data_AF-A0A7L4RJK8-F1
#
_entry.id   AF-A0A7L4RJK8-F1
#
_cell.length_a   1.000
_cell.length_b   1.000
_cell.length_c   1.000
_cell.angle_alpha   90.00
_cell.angle_beta   90.00
_cell.angle_gamma   90.00
#
_symmetry.space_group_name_H-M   'P 1'
#
loop_
_entity.id
_entity.type
_entity.pdbx_description
1 polymer ?
#
loop_
_entity_poly.entity_id
_entity_poly.type
_entity_poly.pdbx_seq_one_letter_code
_entity_poly.pdbx_strand_id
1 'polypeptide(L)'
;MVESVQAENGVPLVKKVRKRDGRLVAFDQEKIVAAIFKAARAVGGREKRSARKLSEKVVEKLEKKFGAEKIPTIEDVQDAVEEVLVEEGHAKTAKAYILYRRQRAELREEKKMVLEKDVVDEVDKQFDLNALRVLKSRYLKKDGSGRLVESPKQLFTRVAVHVVLPELLYDERVFDKAGGQEKRVVEAFNQRSYAGKFSIGFFELNEFHLEALKRTFDRMAGEGTMRVGWKEFLKMLEDKEFDSHETRIREFYELMVSK
;
A
#
# COMPACT_ATOMS: atom_id res chain seq x y z
N MET A 1 -11.22 35.14 43.05
CA MET A 1 -10.67 33.82 42.69
C MET A 1 -11.26 33.48 41.33
N VAL A 2 -10.36 33.31 40.36
CA VAL A 2 -10.69 33.17 38.94
C VAL A 2 -10.65 31.69 38.65
N GLU A 3 -11.81 31.06 38.43
CA GLU A 3 -11.83 29.70 37.89
C GLU A 3 -11.76 29.79 36.37
N SER A 4 -10.63 29.31 35.88
CA SER A 4 -10.27 29.18 34.48
C SER A 4 -11.19 28.19 33.77
N VAL A 5 -12.01 28.68 32.86
CA VAL A 5 -12.70 27.85 31.87
C VAL A 5 -11.65 27.32 30.90
N GLN A 6 -11.40 26.01 30.96
CA GLN A 6 -10.60 25.29 29.97
C GLN A 6 -11.33 25.36 28.63
N ALA A 7 -10.64 25.83 27.60
CA ALA A 7 -11.15 25.84 26.23
C ALA A 7 -11.36 24.39 25.75
N GLU A 8 -12.60 24.04 25.42
CA GLU A 8 -12.92 22.80 24.73
C GLU A 8 -12.24 22.79 23.36
N ASN A 9 -11.26 21.89 23.17
CA ASN A 9 -10.71 21.60 21.85
C ASN A 9 -11.78 20.87 21.03
N GLY A 10 -12.58 21.63 20.28
CA GLY A 10 -13.60 21.12 19.39
C GLY A 10 -13.02 20.11 18.38
N VAL A 11 -13.67 18.96 18.27
CA VAL A 11 -13.35 17.96 17.23
C VAL A 11 -13.52 18.64 15.87
N PRO A 12 -12.53 18.54 14.95
CA PRO A 12 -12.66 19.16 13.63
C PRO A 12 -13.94 18.69 12.92
N LEU A 13 -14.72 19.62 12.39
CA LEU A 13 -15.91 19.32 11.59
C LEU A 13 -15.51 18.57 10.31
N VAL A 14 -14.31 18.85 9.79
CA VAL A 14 -13.71 18.09 8.69
C VAL A 14 -13.17 16.76 9.20
N LYS A 15 -13.92 15.68 8.98
CA LYS A 15 -13.53 14.33 9.42
C LYS A 15 -12.77 13.52 8.37
N LYS A 16 -12.93 13.85 7.09
CA LYS A 16 -12.36 13.08 5.96
C LYS A 16 -11.79 14.00 4.88
N VAL A 17 -10.84 13.48 4.12
CA VAL A 17 -10.27 14.13 2.93
C VAL A 17 -10.29 13.15 1.77
N ARG A 18 -10.63 13.64 0.57
CA ARG A 18 -10.55 12.87 -0.68
C ARG A 18 -9.16 12.99 -1.30
N LYS A 19 -8.47 11.87 -1.47
CA LYS A 19 -7.19 11.78 -2.18
C LYS A 19 -7.38 11.87 -3.70
N ARG A 20 -6.27 12.09 -4.42
CA ARG A 20 -6.23 12.15 -5.90
C ARG A 20 -6.66 10.84 -6.58
N ASP A 21 -6.48 9.72 -5.90
CA ASP A 21 -6.94 8.40 -6.34
C ASP A 21 -8.41 8.12 -5.99
N GLY A 22 -9.13 9.13 -5.50
CA GLY A 22 -10.54 9.03 -5.08
C GLY A 22 -10.74 8.48 -3.67
N ARG A 23 -9.72 7.89 -3.03
CA ARG A 23 -9.86 7.29 -1.70
C ARG A 23 -10.19 8.34 -0.64
N LEU A 24 -11.12 7.99 0.24
CA LEU A 24 -11.41 8.78 1.44
C LEU A 24 -10.51 8.33 2.58
N VAL A 25 -9.79 9.28 3.17
CA VAL A 25 -8.95 9.05 4.35
C VAL A 25 -9.41 9.94 5.50
N ALA A 26 -9.15 9.52 6.74
CA ALA A 26 -9.37 10.37 7.90
C ALA A 26 -8.57 11.67 7.77
N PHE A 27 -9.21 12.78 8.13
CA PHE A 27 -8.54 14.06 8.25
C PHE A 27 -7.53 13.99 9.41
N ASP A 28 -6.35 14.56 9.19
CA ASP A 28 -5.24 14.52 10.14
C ASP A 28 -4.50 15.84 10.08
N GLN A 29 -4.80 16.71 11.06
CA GLN A 29 -4.20 18.04 11.17
C GLN A 29 -2.68 17.98 11.33
N GLU A 30 -2.12 16.93 11.95
CA GLU A 30 -0.67 16.84 12.13
C GLU A 30 0.06 16.77 10.79
N LYS A 31 -0.56 16.25 9.73
CA LYS A 31 0.01 16.30 8.37
C LYS A 31 0.13 17.73 7.86
N ILE A 32 -0.82 18.61 8.19
CA ILE A 32 -0.76 20.03 7.84
C ILE A 32 0.34 20.72 8.63
N VAL A 33 0.38 20.49 9.96
CA VAL A 33 1.44 21.01 10.85
C VAL A 33 2.82 20.63 10.32
N ALA A 34 3.03 19.35 10.00
CA ALA A 34 4.30 18.84 9.50
C ALA A 34 4.69 19.45 8.16
N ALA A 35 3.72 19.63 7.25
CA ALA A 35 3.98 20.22 5.94
C ALA A 35 4.34 21.71 6.04
N ILE A 36 3.59 22.49 6.83
CA ILE A 36 3.88 23.90 7.11
C ILE A 36 5.25 24.02 7.79
N PHE A 37 5.52 23.20 8.80
CA PHE A 37 6.80 23.23 9.51
C PHE A 37 7.98 22.89 8.60
N LYS A 38 7.83 21.91 7.70
CA LYS A 38 8.86 21.58 6.70
C LYS A 38 9.14 22.76 5.77
N ALA A 39 8.11 23.44 5.29
CA ALA A 39 8.27 24.65 4.48
C ALA A 39 8.94 25.80 5.28
N ALA A 40 8.52 26.01 6.53
CA ALA A 40 9.08 27.04 7.40
C ALA A 40 10.57 26.79 7.68
N ARG A 41 10.96 25.52 7.92
CA ARG A 41 12.36 25.14 8.09
C ARG A 41 13.23 25.43 6.87
N ALA A 42 12.69 25.24 5.66
CA ALA A 42 13.41 25.53 4.43
C ALA A 42 13.76 27.03 4.26
N VAL A 43 13.06 27.91 4.98
CA VAL A 43 13.31 29.36 5.00
C VAL A 43 13.87 29.87 6.33
N GLY A 44 14.37 28.97 7.19
CA GLY A 44 15.06 29.31 8.44
C GLY A 44 14.18 29.34 9.70
N GLY A 45 12.89 29.03 9.60
CA GLY A 45 11.99 28.89 10.74
C GLY A 45 12.33 27.69 11.63
N ARG A 46 12.19 27.84 12.95
CA ARG A 46 12.57 26.79 13.93
C ARG A 46 11.42 26.35 14.83
N GLU A 47 10.32 27.10 14.87
CA GLU A 47 9.24 26.87 15.83
C GLU A 47 8.09 26.06 15.26
N LYS A 48 7.96 24.81 15.70
CA LYS A 48 6.80 23.96 15.36
C LYS A 48 5.48 24.52 15.90
N ARG A 49 5.53 25.28 17.00
CA ARG A 49 4.35 25.92 17.62
C ARG A 49 3.67 26.92 16.69
N SER A 50 4.45 27.69 15.93
CA SER A 50 3.91 28.61 14.90
C SER A 50 3.20 27.84 13.78
N ALA A 51 3.79 26.74 13.29
CA ALA A 51 3.16 25.88 12.30
C ALA A 51 1.83 25.27 12.78
N ARG A 52 1.73 24.94 14.08
CA ARG A 52 0.48 24.46 14.68
C ARG A 52 -0.60 25.54 14.69
N LYS A 53 -0.30 26.76 15.13
CA LYS A 53 -1.24 27.88 15.08
C LYS A 53 -1.74 28.16 13.65
N LEU A 54 -0.85 28.11 12.67
CA LEU A 54 -1.23 28.26 11.26
C LEU A 54 -2.14 27.11 10.79
N SER A 55 -1.88 25.88 11.24
CA SER A 55 -2.75 24.75 10.91
C SER A 55 -4.15 24.86 11.51
N GLU A 56 -4.30 25.46 12.69
CA GLU A 56 -5.60 25.73 13.32
C GLU A 56 -6.41 26.67 12.42
N LYS A 57 -5.79 27.75 11.92
CA LYS A 57 -6.41 28.67 10.95
C LYS A 57 -6.79 27.99 9.63
N VAL A 58 -5.96 27.05 9.15
CA VAL A 58 -6.29 26.23 7.97
C VAL A 58 -7.52 25.36 8.23
N VAL A 59 -7.62 24.73 9.40
CA VAL A 59 -8.79 23.94 9.79
C VAL A 59 -10.03 24.83 9.82
N GLU A 60 -9.99 25.97 10.52
CA GLU A 60 -11.10 26.92 10.56
C GLU A 60 -11.55 27.36 9.16
N LYS A 61 -10.61 27.60 8.25
CA LYS A 61 -10.91 27.99 6.87
C LYS A 61 -11.59 26.86 6.10
N LEU A 62 -11.11 25.63 6.24
CA LEU A 62 -11.73 24.45 5.63
C LEU A 62 -13.13 24.20 6.18
N GLU A 63 -13.33 24.36 7.48
CA GLU A 63 -14.64 24.22 8.13
C GLU A 63 -15.62 25.26 7.63
N LYS A 64 -15.21 26.52 7.52
CA LYS A 64 -16.05 27.60 6.95
C LYS A 64 -16.42 27.32 5.48
N LYS A 65 -15.50 26.76 4.70
CA LYS A 65 -15.70 26.53 3.25
C LYS A 65 -16.55 25.28 2.94
N PHE A 66 -16.40 24.21 3.73
CA PHE A 66 -17.00 22.91 3.42
C PHE A 66 -18.07 22.45 4.43
N GLY A 67 -18.10 23.03 5.63
CA GLY A 67 -18.99 22.62 6.71
C GLY A 67 -18.76 21.16 7.13
N ALA A 68 -19.81 20.53 7.67
CA ALA A 68 -19.80 19.13 8.07
C ALA A 68 -20.12 18.14 6.93
N GLU A 69 -20.78 18.61 5.86
CA GLU A 69 -21.33 17.73 4.82
C GLU A 69 -20.42 17.54 3.60
N LYS A 70 -19.65 18.56 3.20
CA LYS A 70 -18.75 18.42 2.05
C LYS A 70 -17.37 17.90 2.47
N ILE A 71 -16.89 16.92 1.73
CA ILE A 71 -15.55 16.34 1.93
C ILE A 71 -14.55 17.10 1.04
N PRO A 72 -13.60 17.87 1.61
CA PRO A 72 -12.57 18.54 0.84
C PRO A 72 -11.63 17.55 0.16
N THR A 73 -11.09 17.96 -0.99
CA THR A 73 -10.00 17.23 -1.64
C THR A 73 -8.65 17.60 -1.04
N ILE A 74 -7.63 16.80 -1.34
CA ILE A 74 -6.25 17.13 -0.94
C ILE A 74 -5.76 18.46 -1.54
N GLU A 75 -6.26 18.84 -2.73
CA GLU A 75 -5.92 20.15 -3.33
C GLU A 75 -6.58 21.29 -2.56
N ASP A 76 -7.86 21.14 -2.16
CA ASP A 76 -8.54 22.15 -1.34
C ASP A 76 -7.79 22.43 -0.02
N VAL A 77 -7.25 21.37 0.60
CA VAL A 77 -6.40 21.51 1.80
C VAL A 77 -5.10 22.24 1.49
N GLN A 78 -4.45 21.93 0.36
CA GLN A 78 -3.21 22.59 -0.05
C GLN A 78 -3.45 24.08 -0.36
N ASP A 79 -4.54 24.42 -1.02
CA ASP A 79 -4.91 25.80 -1.35
C ASP A 79 -5.24 26.60 -0.09
N ALA A 80 -5.98 26.00 0.87
CA ALA A 80 -6.23 26.62 2.16
C ALA A 80 -4.93 26.90 2.95
N VAL A 81 -3.94 26.00 2.89
CA VAL A 81 -2.62 26.23 3.50
C VAL A 81 -1.92 27.42 2.84
N GLU A 82 -1.95 27.52 1.52
CA GLU A 82 -1.31 28.60 0.77
C GLU A 82 -1.93 29.96 1.10
N GLU A 83 -3.25 30.04 1.09
CA GLU A 83 -3.97 31.27 1.42
C GLU A 83 -3.68 31.72 2.86
N VAL A 84 -3.77 30.81 3.85
CA VAL A 84 -3.50 31.14 5.26
C VAL A 84 -2.05 31.60 5.45
N LEU A 85 -1.07 30.96 4.79
CA LEU A 85 0.32 31.39 4.90
C LEU A 85 0.54 32.80 4.33
N VAL A 86 -0.22 33.20 3.31
CA VAL A 86 -0.15 34.55 2.74
C VAL A 86 -0.88 35.56 3.62
N GLU A 87 -2.10 35.26 4.05
CA GLU A 87 -2.95 36.10 4.91
C GLU A 87 -2.26 36.43 6.25
N GLU A 88 -1.52 35.47 6.80
CA GLU A 88 -0.78 35.61 8.05
C GLU A 88 0.62 36.21 7.89
N GLY A 89 0.97 36.72 6.71
CA GLY A 89 2.25 37.39 6.45
C GLY A 89 3.46 36.46 6.33
N HIS A 90 3.25 35.15 6.23
CA HIS A 90 4.31 34.14 6.06
C HIS A 90 4.66 33.89 4.59
N ALA A 91 4.79 34.95 3.79
CA ALA A 91 5.00 34.88 2.33
C ALA A 91 6.22 34.03 1.91
N LYS A 92 7.34 34.11 2.66
CA LYS A 92 8.53 33.27 2.40
C LYS A 92 8.22 31.78 2.57
N THR A 93 7.50 31.43 3.64
CA THR A 93 7.06 30.05 3.92
C THR A 93 6.05 29.58 2.86
N ALA A 94 5.08 30.42 2.48
CA ALA A 94 4.13 30.12 1.41
C ALA A 94 4.85 29.76 0.11
N LYS A 95 5.82 30.60 -0.31
CA LYS A 95 6.63 30.34 -1.51
C LYS A 95 7.38 29.00 -1.44
N ALA A 96 8.00 28.69 -0.30
CA ALA A 96 8.71 27.43 -0.11
C ALA A 96 7.75 26.22 -0.14
N TYR A 97 6.56 26.36 0.44
CA TYR A 97 5.51 25.35 0.40
C TYR A 97 5.04 25.07 -1.05
N ILE A 98 4.71 26.13 -1.80
CA ILE A 98 4.28 26.04 -3.20
C ILE A 98 5.36 25.37 -4.05
N LEU A 99 6.62 25.79 -3.92
CA LEU A 99 7.73 25.22 -4.67
C LEU A 99 7.91 23.73 -4.37
N TYR A 100 7.86 23.35 -3.09
CA TYR A 100 7.93 21.96 -2.69
C TYR A 100 6.76 21.13 -3.25
N ARG A 101 5.53 21.66 -3.22
CA ARG A 101 4.36 21.01 -3.83
C ARG A 101 4.56 20.78 -5.32
N ARG A 102 5.08 21.79 -6.04
CA ARG A 102 5.37 21.72 -7.48
C ARG A 102 6.41 20.64 -7.79
N GLN A 103 7.54 20.64 -7.08
CA GLN A 103 8.57 19.60 -7.21
C GLN A 103 8.01 18.20 -6.95
N ARG A 104 7.14 18.06 -5.93
CA ARG A 104 6.49 16.78 -5.64
C ARG A 104 5.45 16.39 -6.69
N ALA A 105 4.85 17.34 -7.41
CA ALA A 105 3.96 17.08 -8.53
C ALA A 105 4.75 16.60 -9.74
N GLU A 106 5.82 17.30 -10.11
CA GLU A 106 6.77 16.91 -11.17
C GLU A 106 7.28 15.49 -10.94
N LEU A 107 7.79 15.18 -9.73
CA LEU A 107 8.23 13.84 -9.37
C LEU A 107 7.13 12.77 -9.48
N ARG A 108 5.86 13.12 -9.23
CA ARG A 108 4.76 12.15 -9.40
C ARG A 108 4.49 11.89 -10.87
N GLU A 109 4.48 12.93 -11.69
CA GLU A 109 4.31 12.78 -13.15
C GLU A 109 5.46 11.97 -13.76
N GLU A 110 6.69 12.20 -13.33
CA GLU A 110 7.83 11.37 -13.74
C GLU A 110 7.64 9.90 -13.36
N LYS A 111 7.14 9.62 -12.14
CA LYS A 111 6.84 8.25 -11.71
C LYS A 111 5.72 7.62 -12.54
N LYS A 112 4.67 8.37 -12.88
CA LYS A 112 3.59 7.91 -13.76
C LYS A 112 4.12 7.54 -15.15
N MET A 113 4.97 8.39 -15.73
CA MET A 113 5.59 8.13 -17.03
C MET A 113 6.49 6.89 -16.99
N VAL A 114 7.32 6.74 -15.94
CA VAL A 114 8.16 5.54 -15.78
C VAL A 114 7.29 4.30 -15.67
N LEU A 115 6.24 4.33 -14.85
CA LEU A 115 5.39 3.17 -14.57
C LEU A 115 4.20 3.00 -15.51
N GLU A 116 4.10 3.81 -16.57
CA GLU A 116 3.02 3.74 -17.57
C GLU A 116 1.61 3.68 -16.94
N LYS A 117 1.36 4.50 -15.90
CA LYS A 117 0.09 4.48 -15.17
C LYS A 117 -0.41 5.86 -14.76
N ASP A 118 -1.73 5.99 -14.60
CA ASP A 118 -2.38 7.28 -14.28
C ASP A 118 -2.24 7.70 -12.82
N VAL A 119 -2.08 6.74 -11.91
CA VAL A 119 -2.09 6.98 -10.46
C VAL A 119 -0.87 6.36 -9.80
N VAL A 120 -0.16 7.17 -9.02
CA VAL A 120 0.96 6.75 -8.17
C VAL A 120 0.42 6.30 -6.81
N ASP A 121 0.56 5.01 -6.49
CA ASP A 121 0.07 4.40 -5.25
C ASP A 121 1.02 4.65 -4.07
N GLU A 122 0.79 4.01 -2.92
CA GLU A 122 1.65 4.19 -1.73
C GLU A 122 3.03 3.54 -1.88
N VAL A 123 3.14 2.43 -2.60
CA VAL A 123 4.39 1.68 -2.78
C VAL A 123 5.32 2.47 -3.70
N ASP A 124 4.82 2.96 -4.84
CA ASP A 124 5.67 3.74 -5.75
C ASP A 124 6.23 5.00 -5.09
N LYS A 125 5.50 5.58 -4.13
CA LYS A 125 5.94 6.78 -3.41
C LYS A 125 7.18 6.50 -2.56
N GLN A 126 7.41 5.26 -2.13
CA GLN A 126 8.57 4.88 -1.33
C GLN A 126 9.86 4.85 -2.13
N PHE A 127 9.81 4.38 -3.38
CA PHE A 127 10.98 4.26 -4.25
C PHE A 127 11.36 5.59 -4.90
N ASP A 128 12.65 5.81 -5.17
CA ASP A 128 13.08 6.88 -6.05
C ASP A 128 12.89 6.51 -7.52
N LEU A 129 13.17 7.45 -8.43
CA LEU A 129 12.97 7.23 -9.87
C LEU A 129 13.91 6.16 -10.45
N ASN A 130 15.14 6.05 -9.95
CA ASN A 130 16.11 5.09 -10.47
C ASN A 130 15.73 3.67 -10.06
N ALA A 131 15.32 3.47 -8.82
CA ALA A 131 14.77 2.21 -8.34
C ALA A 131 13.56 1.78 -9.17
N LEU A 132 12.63 2.69 -9.46
CA LEU A 132 11.46 2.38 -10.30
C LEU A 132 11.86 2.00 -11.74
N ARG A 133 12.87 2.65 -12.32
CA ARG A 133 13.41 2.29 -13.64
C ARG A 133 14.00 0.88 -13.65
N VAL A 134 14.72 0.50 -12.60
CA VAL A 134 15.27 -0.86 -12.44
C VAL A 134 14.13 -1.88 -12.31
N LEU A 135 13.14 -1.61 -11.46
CA LEU A 135 11.94 -2.46 -11.33
C LEU A 135 11.27 -2.68 -12.68
N LYS A 136 10.97 -1.61 -13.42
CA LYS A 136 10.38 -1.68 -14.77
C LYS A 136 11.23 -2.47 -15.76
N SER A 137 12.55 -2.27 -15.73
CA SER A 137 13.45 -2.88 -16.71
C SER A 137 13.57 -4.39 -16.51
N ARG A 138 13.69 -4.84 -15.24
CA ARG A 138 14.15 -6.19 -14.91
C ARG A 138 13.14 -7.08 -14.20
N TYR A 139 12.21 -6.51 -13.44
CA TYR A 139 11.43 -7.27 -12.45
C TYR A 139 9.92 -7.27 -12.71
N LEU A 140 9.37 -6.14 -13.18
CA LEU A 140 7.95 -6.04 -13.47
C LEU A 140 7.60 -6.82 -14.74
N LYS A 141 6.53 -7.63 -14.67
CA LYS A 141 6.02 -8.38 -15.81
C LYS A 141 5.58 -7.47 -16.95
N LYS A 142 5.82 -7.95 -18.17
CA LYS A 142 5.37 -7.36 -19.42
C LYS A 142 4.56 -8.39 -20.21
N ASP A 143 3.62 -7.92 -21.01
CA ASP A 143 2.92 -8.78 -21.98
C ASP A 143 3.83 -9.13 -23.18
N GLY A 144 3.32 -9.93 -24.11
CA GLY A 144 4.05 -10.32 -25.33
C GLY A 144 4.40 -9.17 -26.27
N SER A 145 3.80 -7.99 -26.08
CA SER A 145 4.13 -6.75 -26.82
C SER A 145 5.14 -5.87 -26.08
N GLY A 146 5.59 -6.28 -24.89
CA GLY A 146 6.53 -5.51 -24.08
C GLY A 146 5.88 -4.43 -23.20
N ARG A 147 4.54 -4.33 -23.17
CA ARG A 147 3.83 -3.36 -22.32
C ARG A 147 3.85 -3.81 -20.87
N LEU A 148 3.96 -2.86 -19.95
CA LEU A 148 3.95 -3.14 -18.52
C LEU A 148 2.56 -3.63 -18.08
N VAL A 149 2.51 -4.81 -17.43
CA VAL A 149 1.24 -5.39 -16.93
C VAL A 149 1.27 -5.68 -15.43
N GLU A 150 2.36 -5.34 -14.75
CA GLU A 150 2.53 -5.49 -13.31
C GLU A 150 3.10 -4.21 -12.72
N SER A 151 2.48 -3.72 -11.65
CA SER A 151 2.97 -2.61 -10.84
C SER A 151 3.94 -3.08 -9.75
N PRO A 152 4.77 -2.19 -9.17
CA PRO A 152 5.60 -2.54 -8.01
C PRO A 152 4.81 -3.17 -6.87
N LYS A 153 3.61 -2.63 -6.58
CA LYS A 153 2.69 -3.20 -5.60
C LYS A 153 2.37 -4.66 -5.90
N GLN A 154 1.97 -4.98 -7.15
CA GLN A 154 1.66 -6.35 -7.57
C GLN A 154 2.89 -7.27 -7.57
N LEU A 155 4.06 -6.77 -7.97
CA LEU A 155 5.33 -7.51 -7.89
C LEU A 155 5.61 -7.97 -6.46
N PHE A 156 5.60 -7.04 -5.49
CA PHE A 156 5.90 -7.38 -4.10
C PHE A 156 4.83 -8.29 -3.50
N THR A 157 3.55 -8.11 -3.85
CA THR A 157 2.49 -9.05 -3.47
C THR A 157 2.75 -10.45 -4.04
N ARG A 158 3.10 -10.56 -5.32
CA ARG A 158 3.41 -11.85 -5.95
C ARG A 158 4.56 -12.56 -5.24
N VAL A 159 5.63 -11.83 -4.90
CA VAL A 159 6.78 -12.39 -4.19
C VAL A 159 6.40 -12.83 -2.78
N ALA A 160 5.69 -11.99 -2.02
CA ALA A 160 5.27 -12.30 -0.66
C ALA A 160 4.41 -13.57 -0.60
N VAL A 161 3.42 -13.69 -1.49
CA VAL A 161 2.59 -14.91 -1.61
C VAL A 161 3.47 -16.12 -1.89
N HIS A 162 4.40 -16.02 -2.84
CA HIS A 162 5.25 -17.14 -3.24
C HIS A 162 6.13 -17.67 -2.10
N VAL A 163 6.61 -16.77 -1.23
CA VAL A 163 7.43 -17.14 -0.05
C VAL A 163 6.64 -17.98 0.96
N VAL A 164 5.33 -17.77 1.07
CA VAL A 164 4.47 -18.45 2.05
C VAL A 164 3.94 -19.81 1.57
N LEU A 165 3.90 -20.04 0.25
CA LEU A 165 3.35 -21.28 -0.33
C LEU A 165 3.88 -22.59 0.28
N PRO A 166 5.17 -22.74 0.62
CA PRO A 166 5.66 -23.97 1.25
C PRO A 166 4.99 -24.25 2.60
N GLU A 167 4.61 -23.22 3.38
CA GLU A 167 3.98 -23.41 4.69
C GLU A 167 2.68 -24.19 4.59
N LEU A 168 1.89 -23.96 3.52
CA LEU A 168 0.64 -24.68 3.26
C LEU A 168 0.88 -26.17 3.06
N LEU A 169 2.01 -26.51 2.43
CA LEU A 169 2.39 -27.91 2.19
C LEU A 169 2.97 -28.59 3.43
N TYR A 170 3.38 -27.83 4.44
CA TYR A 170 3.85 -28.33 5.74
C TYR A 170 2.77 -28.28 6.84
N ASP A 171 1.54 -27.88 6.51
CA ASP A 171 0.40 -28.00 7.41
C ASP A 171 0.24 -29.47 7.87
N GLU A 172 0.03 -29.70 9.16
CA GLU A 172 -0.02 -31.07 9.73
C GLU A 172 -1.12 -31.95 9.12
N ARG A 173 -2.17 -31.33 8.59
CA ARG A 173 -3.26 -32.01 7.87
C ARG A 173 -2.83 -32.49 6.48
N VAL A 174 -1.83 -31.83 5.90
CA VAL A 174 -1.33 -32.08 4.54
C VAL A 174 -0.04 -32.91 4.56
N PHE A 175 0.86 -32.63 5.49
CA PHE A 175 2.20 -33.19 5.57
C PHE A 175 2.33 -34.27 6.64
N ASP A 176 3.05 -35.34 6.29
CA ASP A 176 3.49 -36.36 7.21
C ASP A 176 5.01 -36.35 7.37
N LYS A 177 5.47 -35.82 8.51
CA LYS A 177 6.89 -35.78 8.87
C LYS A 177 7.53 -37.16 9.03
N ALA A 178 6.75 -38.17 9.44
CA ALA A 178 7.25 -39.53 9.56
C ALA A 178 7.43 -40.21 8.19
N GLY A 179 6.77 -39.68 7.15
CA GLY A 179 6.66 -40.32 5.85
C GLY A 179 5.84 -41.61 5.90
N GLY A 180 6.06 -42.49 4.93
CA GLY A 180 5.36 -43.78 4.85
C GLY A 180 3.96 -43.71 4.22
N GLN A 181 3.59 -42.54 3.68
CA GLN A 181 2.39 -42.41 2.85
C GLN A 181 2.60 -43.11 1.50
N GLU A 182 1.51 -43.56 0.89
CA GLU A 182 1.56 -44.13 -0.45
C GLU A 182 2.12 -43.10 -1.44
N LYS A 183 3.15 -43.50 -2.18
CA LYS A 183 3.77 -42.64 -3.18
C LYS A 183 2.79 -42.41 -4.32
N ARG A 184 2.43 -41.15 -4.55
CA ARG A 184 1.45 -40.80 -5.58
C ARG A 184 2.15 -40.47 -6.89
N VAL A 185 1.53 -40.86 -8.00
CA VAL A 185 2.01 -40.52 -9.36
C VAL A 185 1.67 -39.06 -9.66
N VAL A 186 2.56 -38.39 -10.40
CA VAL A 186 2.36 -37.01 -10.86
C VAL A 186 1.05 -36.91 -11.64
N GLU A 187 0.08 -36.16 -11.11
CA GLU A 187 -1.16 -35.85 -11.80
C GLU A 187 -0.94 -34.72 -12.81
N ALA A 188 -1.49 -34.83 -14.03
CA ALA A 188 -1.47 -33.71 -14.97
C ALA A 188 -2.29 -32.54 -14.41
N PHE A 189 -1.69 -31.35 -14.36
CA PHE A 189 -2.34 -30.15 -13.85
C PHE A 189 -2.01 -28.96 -14.74
N ASN A 190 -3.05 -28.27 -15.22
CA ASN A 190 -2.90 -27.07 -16.03
C ASN A 190 -3.14 -25.84 -15.15
N GLN A 191 -2.06 -25.24 -14.64
CA GLN A 191 -2.10 -24.06 -13.77
C GLN A 191 -2.84 -22.87 -14.41
N ARG A 192 -2.79 -22.72 -15.73
CA ARG A 192 -3.46 -21.61 -16.44
C ARG A 192 -4.98 -21.67 -16.32
N SER A 193 -5.54 -22.87 -16.27
CA SER A 193 -6.99 -23.08 -16.13
C SER A 193 -7.52 -22.74 -14.73
N TYR A 194 -6.64 -22.48 -13.76
CA TYR A 194 -6.98 -22.23 -12.36
C TYR A 194 -6.43 -20.91 -11.81
N ALA A 195 -5.72 -20.12 -12.61
CA ALA A 195 -5.21 -18.82 -12.19
C ALA A 195 -6.37 -17.91 -11.72
N GLY A 196 -6.22 -17.35 -10.51
CA GLY A 196 -7.24 -16.50 -9.87
C GLY A 196 -8.44 -17.23 -9.27
N LYS A 197 -8.51 -18.58 -9.35
CA LYS A 197 -9.60 -19.35 -8.72
C LYS A 197 -9.38 -19.61 -7.23
N PHE A 198 -8.13 -19.56 -6.78
CA PHE A 198 -7.73 -19.80 -5.41
C PHE A 198 -7.14 -18.54 -4.80
N SER A 199 -7.31 -18.38 -3.49
CA SER A 199 -6.70 -17.30 -2.74
C SER A 199 -6.31 -17.77 -1.35
N ILE A 200 -5.38 -17.03 -0.73
CA ILE A 200 -5.08 -17.11 0.70
C ILE A 200 -5.57 -15.78 1.27
N GLY A 201 -6.75 -15.81 1.90
CA GLY A 201 -7.48 -14.61 2.27
C GLY A 201 -7.72 -13.73 1.05
N PHE A 202 -7.31 -12.46 1.12
CA PHE A 202 -7.43 -11.51 -0.01
C PHE A 202 -6.38 -11.67 -1.12
N PHE A 203 -5.42 -12.59 -0.99
CA PHE A 203 -4.33 -12.75 -1.96
C PHE A 203 -4.62 -13.86 -2.97
N GLU A 204 -5.00 -13.48 -4.19
CA GLU A 204 -5.22 -14.42 -5.29
C GLU A 204 -3.92 -15.13 -5.74
N LEU A 205 -4.02 -16.42 -6.03
CA LEU A 205 -2.93 -17.23 -6.55
C LEU A 205 -2.91 -17.16 -8.08
N ASN A 206 -1.77 -16.75 -8.64
CA ASN A 206 -1.55 -16.74 -10.09
C ASN A 206 -1.01 -18.09 -10.60
N GLU A 207 -0.89 -18.23 -11.91
CA GLU A 207 -0.41 -19.48 -12.55
C GLU A 207 0.95 -19.96 -12.00
N PHE A 208 1.88 -19.04 -11.69
CA PHE A 208 3.22 -19.38 -11.19
C PHE A 208 3.20 -19.81 -9.73
N HIS A 209 2.27 -19.28 -8.93
CA HIS A 209 2.03 -19.76 -7.56
C HIS A 209 1.53 -21.21 -7.59
N LEU A 210 0.55 -21.49 -8.44
CA LEU A 210 -0.03 -22.82 -8.59
C LEU A 210 0.96 -23.82 -9.17
N GLU A 211 1.78 -23.41 -10.13
CA GLU A 211 2.87 -24.24 -10.68
C GLU A 211 3.90 -24.60 -9.61
N ALA A 212 4.32 -23.63 -8.79
CA ALA A 212 5.29 -23.86 -7.73
C ALA A 212 4.74 -24.79 -6.63
N LEU A 213 3.47 -24.60 -6.25
CA LEU A 213 2.77 -25.51 -5.35
C LEU A 213 2.73 -26.91 -5.92
N LYS A 214 2.28 -27.07 -7.18
CA LYS A 214 2.16 -28.39 -7.81
C LYS A 214 3.50 -29.11 -7.87
N ARG A 215 4.54 -28.43 -8.34
CA ARG A 215 5.89 -29.01 -8.44
C ARG A 215 6.41 -29.48 -7.08
N THR A 216 6.18 -28.68 -6.03
CA THR A 216 6.64 -29.00 -4.68
C THR A 216 5.83 -30.13 -4.07
N PHE A 217 4.50 -30.09 -4.25
CA PHE A 217 3.58 -31.14 -3.85
C PHE A 217 3.95 -32.48 -4.49
N ASP A 218 4.16 -32.52 -5.81
CA ASP A 218 4.51 -33.75 -6.53
C ASP A 218 5.79 -34.38 -6.03
N ARG A 219 6.81 -33.55 -5.75
CA ARG A 219 8.06 -34.02 -5.18
C ARG A 219 7.82 -34.67 -3.81
N MET A 220 7.10 -33.98 -2.92
CA MET A 220 6.80 -34.49 -1.57
C MET A 220 5.91 -35.74 -1.60
N ALA A 221 4.95 -35.79 -2.54
CA ALA A 221 4.08 -36.94 -2.74
C ALA A 221 4.85 -38.16 -3.26
N GLY A 222 5.83 -37.97 -4.16
CA GLY A 222 6.74 -39.02 -4.61
C GLY A 222 7.70 -39.51 -3.51
N GLU A 223 7.98 -38.66 -2.52
CA GLU A 223 8.73 -39.01 -1.30
C GLU A 223 7.85 -39.76 -0.28
N GLY A 224 6.52 -39.80 -0.46
CA GLY A 224 5.60 -40.44 0.47
C GLY A 224 5.39 -39.64 1.76
N THR A 225 5.43 -38.31 1.67
CA THR A 225 5.28 -37.39 2.82
C THR A 225 3.97 -36.60 2.79
N MET A 226 3.05 -36.90 1.87
CA MET A 226 1.78 -36.18 1.73
C MET A 226 0.61 -37.06 2.20
N ARG A 227 -0.15 -36.56 3.19
CA ARG A 227 -1.35 -37.22 3.72
C ARG A 227 -2.49 -37.19 2.71
N VAL A 228 -2.66 -36.05 2.04
CA VAL A 228 -3.76 -35.78 1.11
C VAL A 228 -3.34 -35.92 -0.35
N GLY A 229 -4.31 -36.09 -1.24
CA GLY A 229 -4.08 -36.03 -2.69
C GLY A 229 -4.08 -34.60 -3.23
N TRP A 230 -3.63 -34.39 -4.47
CA TRP A 230 -3.58 -33.05 -5.06
C TRP A 230 -4.98 -32.42 -5.18
N LYS A 231 -5.98 -33.20 -5.62
CA LYS A 231 -7.39 -32.74 -5.69
C LYS A 231 -7.95 -32.34 -4.34
N GLU A 232 -7.60 -33.09 -3.29
CA GLU A 232 -8.03 -32.81 -1.93
C GLU A 232 -7.35 -31.55 -1.39
N PHE A 233 -6.05 -31.37 -1.62
CA PHE A 233 -5.33 -30.14 -1.30
C PHE A 233 -5.94 -28.91 -2.01
N LEU A 234 -6.29 -29.03 -3.30
CA LEU A 234 -6.99 -27.96 -4.01
C LEU A 234 -8.36 -27.64 -3.42
N LYS A 235 -9.09 -28.66 -2.94
CA LYS A 235 -10.36 -28.47 -2.25
C LYS A 235 -10.17 -27.71 -0.93
N MET A 236 -9.14 -28.04 -0.14
CA MET A 236 -8.80 -27.28 1.08
C MET A 236 -8.51 -25.79 0.77
N LEU A 237 -7.84 -25.50 -0.35
CA LEU A 237 -7.64 -24.13 -0.84
C LEU A 237 -8.95 -23.44 -1.25
N GLU A 238 -9.86 -24.16 -1.91
CA GLU A 238 -11.19 -23.66 -2.28
C GLU A 238 -12.03 -23.35 -1.04
N ASP A 239 -11.99 -24.24 -0.05
CA ASP A 239 -12.69 -24.18 1.23
C ASP A 239 -12.04 -23.18 2.22
N LYS A 240 -11.05 -22.39 1.77
CA LYS A 240 -10.38 -21.32 2.53
C LYS A 240 -9.67 -21.78 3.81
N GLU A 241 -9.26 -23.04 3.86
CA GLU A 241 -8.63 -23.65 5.04
C GLU A 241 -7.24 -23.10 5.37
N PHE A 242 -6.64 -22.31 4.47
CA PHE A 242 -5.31 -21.72 4.61
C PHE A 242 -5.33 -20.19 4.79
N ASP A 243 -6.51 -19.56 4.90
CA ASP A 243 -6.63 -18.09 4.98
C ASP A 243 -5.92 -17.49 6.20
N SER A 244 -5.66 -18.26 7.25
CA SER A 244 -4.85 -17.85 8.41
C SER A 244 -3.43 -17.40 8.03
N HIS A 245 -2.88 -17.89 6.92
CA HIS A 245 -1.57 -17.47 6.41
C HIS A 245 -1.59 -16.08 5.77
N GLU A 246 -2.75 -15.44 5.59
CA GLU A 246 -2.86 -14.07 5.08
C GLU A 246 -1.98 -13.10 5.87
N THR A 247 -1.98 -13.21 7.20
CA THR A 247 -1.18 -12.36 8.09
C THR A 247 0.31 -12.45 7.75
N ARG A 248 0.81 -13.65 7.50
CA ARG A 248 2.23 -13.85 7.16
C ARG A 248 2.58 -13.31 5.77
N ILE A 249 1.67 -13.42 4.81
CA ILE A 249 1.85 -12.79 3.50
C ILE A 249 1.95 -11.26 3.66
N ARG A 250 1.13 -10.66 4.52
CA ARG A 250 1.20 -9.22 4.83
C ARG A 250 2.53 -8.84 5.47
N GLU A 251 3.02 -9.61 6.43
CA GLU A 251 4.33 -9.37 7.08
C GLU A 251 5.47 -9.34 6.05
N PHE A 252 5.57 -10.33 5.16
CA PHE A 252 6.58 -10.36 4.11
C PHE A 252 6.43 -9.22 3.10
N TYR A 253 5.18 -8.89 2.74
CA TYR A 253 4.91 -7.76 1.87
C TYR A 253 5.38 -6.44 2.50
N GLU A 254 5.01 -6.19 3.77
CA GLU A 254 5.40 -5.00 4.52
C GLU A 254 6.91 -4.89 4.69
N LEU A 255 7.61 -6.00 4.93
CA LEU A 255 9.07 -6.04 4.99
C LEU A 255 9.72 -5.53 3.70
N MET A 256 9.14 -5.79 2.53
CA MET A 256 9.69 -5.36 1.23
C MET A 256 9.34 -3.92 0.85
N VAL A 257 8.22 -3.37 1.35
CA VAL A 257 7.72 -2.05 0.95
C VAL A 257 7.91 -0.96 2.01
N SER A 258 8.18 -1.34 3.26
CA SER A 258 8.50 -0.40 4.33
C SER A 258 9.92 0.17 4.19
N LYS A 259 10.15 1.34 4.81
CA LYS A 259 11.43 2.03 4.86
C LYS A 259 12.03 1.95 6.24
#